data_AF-A0A2N5IAC8-F1
#
_entry.id   AF-A0A2N5IAC8-F1
#
_cell.length_a   1.000
_cell.length_b   1.000
_cell.length_c   1.000
_cell.angle_alpha   90.00
_cell.angle_beta   90.00
_cell.angle_gamma   90.00
#
_symmetry.space_group_name_H-M   'P 1'
#
loop_
_entity.id
_entity.type
_entity.pdbx_description
1 polymer ?
#
loop_
_entity_poly.entity_id
_entity_poly.type
_entity_poly.pdbx_seq_one_letter_code
_entity_poly.pdbx_strand_id
1 'polypeptide(L)'
;MMIDANILLKEAKSIAYELSNQNHPTLYGVNDGKSIGTYIENQFKERLKEKYQVKLSSSSKGIDLPEINVDIKSTLRTRPQSSCPYKSFRQKIYGLGYHIILFTYEKIDNHEGKYSQLLIDDAYFIEKSETADAYLTSAILQIIETTKDPEELIELFYSVNLPGDESEYEQLAKEVLINPPKQGRLTISNALQWRLQYSKVTQK
;
A
#
# COMPACT_ATOMS: atom_id res chain seq x y z
N MET A 1 22.63 7.51 11.49
CA MET A 1 22.58 6.22 10.77
C MET A 1 21.68 6.40 9.56
N MET A 2 22.11 5.99 8.36
CA MET A 2 21.21 5.97 7.19
C MET A 2 20.18 4.85 7.39
N ILE A 3 18.92 5.14 7.11
CA ILE A 3 17.83 4.17 7.23
C ILE A 3 17.69 3.40 5.91
N ASP A 4 17.60 2.07 6.00
CA ASP A 4 17.28 1.18 4.88
C ASP A 4 15.95 0.45 5.14
N ALA A 5 15.51 -0.37 4.19
CA ALA A 5 14.25 -1.11 4.30
C ALA A 5 14.18 -2.06 5.50
N ASN A 6 15.30 -2.70 5.86
CA ASN A 6 15.36 -3.66 6.96
C ASN A 6 15.25 -2.94 8.31
N ILE A 7 15.98 -1.84 8.48
CA ILE A 7 15.89 -0.98 9.66
C ILE A 7 14.47 -0.42 9.78
N LEU A 8 13.90 0.08 8.67
CA LEU A 8 12.56 0.64 8.66
C LEU A 8 11.50 -0.38 9.08
N LEU A 9 11.54 -1.59 8.53
CA LEU A 9 10.62 -2.67 8.90
C LEU A 9 10.80 -3.09 10.37
N LYS A 10 12.04 -3.14 10.86
CA LYS A 10 12.33 -3.43 12.27
C LYS A 10 11.75 -2.37 13.20
N GLU A 11 11.94 -1.09 12.88
CA GLU A 11 11.38 0.01 13.66
C GLU A 11 9.85 0.03 13.59
N ALA A 12 9.26 -0.30 12.43
CA ALA A 12 7.83 -0.44 12.26
C ALA A 12 7.26 -1.57 13.16
N LYS A 13 7.90 -2.74 13.20
CA LYS A 13 7.50 -3.83 14.10
C LYS A 13 7.66 -3.46 15.58
N SER A 14 8.73 -2.74 15.94
CA SER A 14 8.94 -2.27 17.32
C SER A 14 7.85 -1.29 17.75
N ILE A 15 7.54 -0.28 16.92
CA ILE A 15 6.51 0.71 17.27
C ILE A 15 5.12 0.07 17.29
N ALA A 16 4.83 -0.88 16.41
CA ALA A 16 3.58 -1.66 16.45
C ALA A 16 3.39 -2.37 17.79
N TYR A 17 4.44 -3.03 18.28
CA TYR A 17 4.43 -3.66 19.60
C TYR A 17 4.28 -2.65 20.74
N GLU A 18 5.03 -1.54 20.71
CA GLU A 18 4.97 -0.49 21.73
C GLU A 18 3.57 0.12 21.81
N LEU A 19 2.98 0.51 20.67
CA LEU A 19 1.63 1.06 20.60
C LEU A 19 0.59 0.03 21.07
N SER A 20 0.81 -1.27 20.83
CA SER A 20 -0.13 -2.30 21.27
C SER A 20 -0.15 -2.52 22.79
N ASN A 21 0.91 -2.13 23.49
CA ASN A 21 1.02 -2.25 24.95
C ASN A 21 0.70 -0.93 25.68
N GLN A 22 0.20 0.07 24.96
CA GLN A 22 -0.17 1.37 25.51
C GLN A 22 -1.69 1.58 25.45
N ASN A 23 -2.19 2.32 26.44
CA ASN A 23 -3.54 2.85 26.41
C ASN A 23 -3.51 4.21 25.69
N HIS A 24 -4.47 4.44 24.79
CA HIS A 24 -4.55 5.63 23.97
C HIS A 24 -5.84 6.42 24.30
N PRO A 25 -5.84 7.27 25.34
CA PRO A 25 -7.00 8.10 25.69
C PRO A 25 -7.47 9.00 24.55
N THR A 26 -6.55 9.49 23.72
CA THR A 26 -6.83 10.38 22.57
C THR A 26 -7.60 9.70 21.45
N LEU A 27 -7.63 8.37 21.41
CA LEU A 27 -8.36 7.61 20.41
C LEU A 27 -9.73 7.12 20.90
N TYR A 28 -10.07 7.32 22.18
CA TYR A 28 -11.35 6.87 22.72
C TYR A 28 -12.53 7.49 21.97
N GLY A 29 -13.46 6.66 21.48
CA GLY A 29 -14.61 7.09 20.68
C GLY A 29 -14.28 7.47 19.23
N VAL A 30 -13.01 7.48 18.82
CA VAL A 30 -12.61 7.72 17.42
C VAL A 30 -12.84 6.47 16.60
N ASN A 31 -13.75 6.56 15.61
CA ASN A 31 -14.10 5.44 14.72
C ASN A 31 -13.69 5.68 13.26
N ASP A 32 -13.17 6.86 12.94
CA ASP A 32 -12.69 7.19 11.60
C ASP A 32 -11.30 6.57 11.36
N GLY A 33 -11.21 5.69 10.37
CA GLY A 33 -9.96 4.99 10.05
C GLY A 33 -8.85 5.92 9.57
N LYS A 34 -9.19 7.07 8.99
CA LYS A 34 -8.18 8.07 8.59
C LYS A 34 -7.53 8.69 9.82
N SER A 35 -8.31 9.11 10.80
CA SER A 35 -7.80 9.69 12.06
C SER A 35 -6.89 8.72 12.82
N ILE A 36 -7.30 7.45 12.92
CA ILE A 36 -6.48 6.40 13.55
C ILE A 36 -5.20 6.13 12.74
N GLY A 37 -5.31 6.07 11.40
CA GLY A 37 -4.15 5.90 10.53
C GLY A 37 -3.15 7.04 10.64
N THR A 38 -3.63 8.30 10.67
CA THR A 38 -2.79 9.48 10.89
C THR A 38 -2.11 9.44 12.27
N TYR A 39 -2.78 8.93 13.31
CA TYR A 39 -2.15 8.73 14.61
C TYR A 39 -0.96 7.75 14.53
N ILE A 40 -1.17 6.57 13.96
CA ILE A 40 -0.12 5.55 13.81
C ILE A 40 1.05 6.08 12.96
N GLU A 41 0.73 6.75 11.85
CA GLU A 41 1.71 7.38 10.96
C GLU A 41 2.57 8.42 11.70
N ASN A 42 1.94 9.30 12.48
CA ASN A 42 2.65 10.32 13.25
C ASN A 42 3.56 9.68 14.32
N GLN A 43 3.07 8.69 15.07
CA GLN A 43 3.88 7.99 16.07
C GLN A 43 5.11 7.32 15.43
N PHE A 44 4.96 6.73 14.25
CA PHE A 44 6.10 6.12 13.55
C PHE A 44 7.07 7.19 13.02
N LYS A 45 6.55 8.28 12.46
CA LYS A 45 7.36 9.42 12.01
C LYS A 45 8.18 10.07 13.13
N GLU A 46 7.59 10.22 14.31
CA GLU A 46 8.28 10.74 15.51
C GLU A 46 9.40 9.79 15.96
N ARG A 47 9.10 8.50 16.09
CA ARG A 47 10.08 7.44 16.36
C ARG A 47 11.28 7.49 15.42
N LEU A 48 11.04 7.71 14.12
CA LEU A 48 12.12 7.81 13.15
C LEU A 48 12.92 9.11 13.30
N LYS A 49 12.26 10.25 13.56
CA LYS A 49 12.94 11.55 13.80
C LYS A 49 13.84 11.54 15.03
N GLU A 50 13.43 10.86 16.11
CA GLU A 50 14.20 10.79 17.35
C GLU A 50 15.50 10.00 17.19
N LYS A 51 15.47 8.96 16.36
CA LYS A 51 16.58 8.00 16.23
C LYS A 51 17.44 8.20 15.00
N TYR A 52 16.90 8.83 13.96
CA TYR A 52 17.52 8.90 12.64
C TYR A 52 17.44 10.32 12.07
N GLN A 53 18.44 10.68 11.26
CA GLN A 53 18.39 11.89 10.46
C GLN A 53 17.55 11.60 9.21
N VAL A 54 16.23 11.74 9.32
CA VAL A 54 15.27 11.51 8.23
C VAL A 54 14.56 12.79 7.84
N LYS A 55 14.48 13.09 6.54
CA LYS A 55 13.58 14.13 6.03
C LYS A 55 12.19 13.55 5.84
N LEU A 56 11.27 13.99 6.71
CA LEU A 56 9.85 13.72 6.53
C LEU A 56 9.25 14.74 5.57
N SER A 57 8.30 14.31 4.73
CA SER A 57 7.57 15.24 3.88
C SER A 57 6.58 16.09 4.69
N SER A 58 6.43 17.36 4.31
CA SER A 58 5.40 18.27 4.85
C SER A 58 4.07 18.16 4.08
N SER A 59 3.71 16.96 3.63
CA SER A 59 2.45 16.66 2.93
C SER A 59 2.27 17.20 1.51
N SER A 60 3.31 17.73 0.85
CA SER A 60 3.18 18.35 -0.50
C SER A 60 3.61 17.47 -1.70
N LYS A 61 4.32 16.35 -1.48
CA LYS A 61 4.70 15.39 -2.55
C LYS A 61 3.93 14.05 -2.52
N GLY A 62 3.09 13.84 -1.50
CA GLY A 62 2.21 12.68 -1.38
C GLY A 62 2.87 11.35 -1.02
N ILE A 63 4.14 11.35 -0.57
CA ILE A 63 4.86 10.19 -0.02
C ILE A 63 5.46 10.59 1.34
N ASP A 64 5.31 9.76 2.35
CA ASP A 64 5.69 10.07 3.74
C ASP A 64 7.19 10.15 3.99
N LEU A 65 7.96 9.21 3.43
CA LEU A 65 9.40 9.07 3.61
C LEU A 65 10.10 9.18 2.23
N PRO A 66 10.24 10.40 1.68
CA PRO A 66 10.71 10.59 0.32
C PRO A 66 12.17 10.14 0.09
N GLU A 67 13.04 10.23 1.09
CA GLU A 67 14.46 9.85 0.94
C GLU A 67 14.66 8.35 0.66
N ILE A 68 13.74 7.52 1.14
CA ILE A 68 13.72 6.07 0.91
C ILE A 68 12.55 5.63 0.02
N ASN A 69 11.79 6.59 -0.51
CA ASN A 69 10.65 6.36 -1.39
C ASN A 69 9.60 5.40 -0.79
N VAL A 70 9.24 5.62 0.47
CA VAL A 70 8.26 4.81 1.22
C VAL A 70 7.06 5.65 1.63
N ASP A 71 5.88 5.12 1.38
CA ASP A 71 4.60 5.64 1.87
C ASP A 71 4.14 4.81 3.08
N ILE A 72 3.59 5.45 4.11
CA ILE A 72 3.09 4.77 5.30
C ILE A 72 1.58 4.60 5.13
N LYS A 73 1.10 3.39 5.37
CA LYS A 73 -0.31 3.07 5.30
C LYS A 73 -0.74 2.36 6.57
N SER A 74 -1.95 2.65 7.00
CA SER A 74 -2.60 1.94 8.10
C SER A 74 -4.02 1.59 7.70
N THR A 75 -4.46 0.40 8.11
CA THR A 75 -5.80 -0.10 7.78
C THR A 75 -6.33 -1.01 8.87
N LEU A 76 -7.66 -1.10 8.95
CA LEU A 76 -8.32 -2.11 9.77
C LEU A 76 -7.93 -3.51 9.30
N ARG A 77 -7.72 -4.41 10.27
CA ARG A 77 -7.46 -5.83 10.04
C ARG A 77 -8.60 -6.52 9.29
N THR A 78 -9.84 -6.23 9.68
CA THR A 78 -11.04 -6.84 9.08
C THR A 78 -11.37 -6.30 7.70
N ARG A 79 -10.82 -5.13 7.34
CA ARG A 79 -10.99 -4.50 6.03
C ARG A 79 -9.68 -3.87 5.58
N PRO A 80 -8.70 -4.67 5.12
CA PRO A 80 -7.36 -4.21 4.81
C PRO A 80 -7.34 -3.45 3.48
N GLN A 81 -7.78 -2.19 3.52
CA GLN A 81 -7.93 -1.34 2.36
C GLN A 81 -7.63 0.13 2.69
N SER A 82 -6.92 0.80 1.80
CA SER A 82 -6.69 2.25 1.88
C SER A 82 -6.96 2.93 0.53
N SER A 83 -7.19 4.24 0.55
CA SER A 83 -7.25 5.03 -0.68
C SER A 83 -5.85 5.26 -1.24
N CYS A 84 -5.76 5.36 -2.57
CA CYS A 84 -4.56 5.76 -3.27
C CYS A 84 -4.93 6.83 -4.30
N PRO A 85 -4.19 7.97 -4.35
CA PRO A 85 -4.40 8.94 -5.40
C PRO A 85 -4.08 8.29 -6.76
N TYR A 86 -5.06 8.27 -7.64
CA TYR A 86 -4.91 7.74 -9.00
C TYR A 86 -4.07 8.71 -9.83
N LYS A 87 -3.00 8.21 -10.47
CA LYS A 87 -2.20 9.01 -11.42
C LYS A 87 -2.28 8.48 -12.85
N SER A 88 -2.24 7.14 -13.03
CA SER A 88 -2.32 6.51 -14.34
C SER A 88 -2.71 5.04 -14.21
N PHE A 89 -3.48 4.50 -15.15
CA PHE A 89 -3.85 3.08 -15.15
C PHE A 89 -2.65 2.15 -15.23
N ARG A 90 -1.54 2.63 -15.79
CA ARG A 90 -0.26 1.91 -15.90
C ARG A 90 0.28 1.48 -14.54
N GLN A 91 -0.06 2.19 -13.47
CA GLN A 91 0.31 1.81 -12.11
C GLN A 91 -0.32 0.47 -11.66
N LYS A 92 -1.42 0.02 -12.28
CA LYS A 92 -1.96 -1.33 -12.04
C LYS A 92 -1.08 -2.44 -12.59
N ILE A 93 -0.31 -2.14 -13.62
CA ILE A 93 0.54 -3.13 -14.32
C ILE A 93 1.97 -3.04 -13.80
N TYR A 94 2.51 -1.84 -13.65
CA TYR A 94 3.92 -1.61 -13.31
C TYR A 94 4.16 -1.19 -11.85
N GLY A 95 3.08 -1.01 -11.07
CA GLY A 95 3.15 -0.59 -9.66
C GLY A 95 3.12 0.92 -9.46
N LEU A 96 3.06 1.34 -8.20
CA LEU A 96 2.84 2.72 -7.78
C LEU A 96 4.09 3.61 -7.90
N GLY A 97 5.26 3.00 -8.02
CA GLY A 97 6.56 3.68 -8.11
C GLY A 97 7.22 3.97 -6.76
N TYR A 98 6.62 3.51 -5.65
CA TYR A 98 7.13 3.66 -4.28
C TYR A 98 6.82 2.43 -3.43
N HIS A 99 7.58 2.26 -2.34
CA HIS A 99 7.42 1.20 -1.37
C HIS A 99 6.29 1.54 -0.38
N ILE A 100 5.69 0.55 0.27
CA ILE A 100 4.68 0.77 1.31
C ILE A 100 5.12 0.10 2.61
N ILE A 101 5.09 0.85 3.71
CA ILE A 101 5.01 0.26 5.05
C ILE A 101 3.54 0.21 5.45
N LEU A 102 3.02 -0.98 5.67
CA LEU A 102 1.63 -1.21 6.03
C LEU A 102 1.52 -1.66 7.50
N PHE A 103 0.72 -0.93 8.27
CA PHE A 103 0.24 -1.34 9.59
C PHE A 103 -1.20 -1.84 9.48
N THR A 104 -1.47 -3.02 10.01
CA THR A 104 -2.84 -3.51 10.19
C THR A 104 -3.21 -3.45 11.66
N TYR A 105 -4.31 -2.80 11.98
CA TYR A 105 -4.73 -2.60 13.37
C TYR A 105 -6.16 -3.07 13.60
N GLU A 106 -6.44 -3.39 14.85
CA GLU A 106 -7.79 -3.39 15.41
C GLU A 106 -7.81 -2.39 16.57
N LYS A 107 -8.96 -1.78 16.83
CA LYS A 107 -9.13 -0.79 17.90
C LYS A 107 -10.27 -1.23 18.81
N ILE A 108 -10.02 -1.25 20.10
CA ILE A 108 -11.01 -1.63 21.12
C ILE A 108 -11.10 -0.49 22.14
N ASP A 109 -12.31 -0.04 22.42
CA ASP A 109 -12.56 1.01 23.42
C ASP A 109 -12.84 0.38 24.79
N ASN A 110 -12.09 0.81 25.80
CA ASN A 110 -12.40 0.56 27.19
C ASN A 110 -13.26 1.72 27.73
N HIS A 111 -14.54 1.45 27.96
CA HIS A 111 -15.48 2.48 28.42
C HIS A 111 -15.31 2.87 29.89
N GLU A 112 -14.83 1.96 30.75
CA GLU A 112 -14.59 2.25 32.16
C GLU A 112 -13.39 3.19 32.34
N GLY A 113 -12.27 2.87 31.68
CA GLY A 113 -11.04 3.65 31.73
C GLY A 113 -10.98 4.84 30.76
N LYS A 114 -11.94 4.96 29.83
CA LYS A 114 -12.00 5.98 28.77
C LYS A 114 -10.73 6.07 27.93
N TYR A 115 -10.27 4.93 27.44
CA TYR A 115 -9.13 4.85 26.51
C TYR A 115 -9.37 3.79 25.44
N SER A 116 -8.60 3.85 24.35
CA SER A 116 -8.56 2.77 23.36
C SER A 116 -7.29 1.95 23.45
N GLN A 117 -7.38 0.68 23.10
CA GLN A 117 -6.24 -0.18 22.81
C GLN A 117 -6.16 -0.37 21.30
N LEU A 118 -4.95 -0.33 20.75
CA LEU A 118 -4.68 -0.68 19.35
C LEU A 118 -4.02 -2.07 19.34
N LEU A 119 -4.56 -3.02 18.59
CA LEU A 119 -3.93 -4.33 18.39
C LEU A 119 -3.27 -4.34 17.01
N ILE A 120 -1.96 -4.07 16.99
CA ILE A 120 -1.15 -4.01 15.76
C ILE A 120 -0.24 -5.25 15.71
N ASP A 121 -0.73 -6.32 15.10
CA ASP A 121 -0.04 -7.63 15.13
C ASP A 121 1.26 -7.65 14.32
N ASP A 122 1.34 -6.88 13.23
CA ASP A 122 2.50 -6.88 12.35
C ASP A 122 2.61 -5.56 11.57
N ALA A 123 3.79 -5.38 10.99
CA ALA A 123 4.07 -4.39 9.98
C ALA A 123 4.64 -5.10 8.74
N TYR A 124 4.22 -4.64 7.56
CA TYR A 124 4.64 -5.22 6.28
C TYR A 124 5.40 -4.19 5.47
N PHE A 125 6.50 -4.62 4.85
CA PHE A 125 7.18 -3.84 3.82
C PHE A 125 6.83 -4.44 2.45
N ILE A 126 6.20 -3.63 1.60
CA ILE A 126 5.84 -4.01 0.23
C ILE A 126 6.79 -3.26 -0.69
N GLU A 127 7.54 -4.00 -1.49
CA GLU A 127 8.49 -3.38 -2.40
C GLU A 127 7.77 -2.64 -3.53
N LYS A 128 8.36 -1.54 -4.02
CA LYS A 128 7.79 -0.79 -5.15
C LYS A 128 7.47 -1.68 -6.36
N SER A 129 8.29 -2.69 -6.62
CA SER A 129 8.10 -3.67 -7.69
C SER A 129 6.92 -4.62 -7.49
N GLU A 130 6.38 -4.71 -6.27
CA GLU A 130 5.27 -5.59 -5.91
C GLU A 130 3.95 -4.82 -5.75
N THR A 131 3.96 -3.50 -5.93
CA THR A 131 2.77 -2.64 -5.72
C THR A 131 1.78 -2.65 -6.90
N ALA A 132 1.99 -3.49 -7.91
CA ALA A 132 1.05 -3.69 -9.01
C ALA A 132 -0.16 -4.55 -8.59
N ASP A 133 -1.18 -4.57 -9.44
CA ASP A 133 -2.36 -5.43 -9.26
C ASP A 133 -2.02 -6.89 -9.53
N ALA A 134 -2.13 -7.73 -8.50
CA ALA A 134 -1.73 -9.11 -8.52
C ALA A 134 -2.53 -9.97 -9.51
N TYR A 135 -3.79 -9.63 -9.77
CA TYR A 135 -4.62 -10.42 -10.69
C TYR A 135 -4.34 -10.02 -12.13
N LEU A 136 -4.27 -8.73 -12.41
CA LEU A 136 -3.96 -8.22 -13.74
C LEU A 136 -2.56 -8.63 -14.19
N THR A 137 -1.53 -8.47 -13.35
CA THR A 137 -0.18 -8.89 -13.71
C THR A 137 -0.08 -10.39 -13.92
N SER A 138 -0.81 -11.19 -13.14
CA SER A 138 -0.82 -12.65 -13.30
C SER A 138 -1.43 -13.06 -14.63
N ALA A 139 -2.56 -12.46 -15.03
CA ALA A 139 -3.20 -12.73 -16.30
C ALA A 139 -2.34 -12.30 -17.49
N ILE A 140 -1.71 -11.12 -17.40
CA ILE A 140 -0.74 -10.64 -18.39
C ILE A 140 0.43 -11.62 -18.54
N LEU A 141 1.06 -12.00 -17.43
CA LEU A 141 2.21 -12.91 -17.45
C LEU A 141 1.86 -14.27 -18.04
N GLN A 142 0.64 -14.77 -17.76
CA GLN A 142 0.15 -16.00 -18.35
C GLN A 142 0.05 -15.89 -19.88
N ILE A 143 -0.56 -14.83 -20.42
CA ILE A 143 -0.67 -14.61 -21.88
C ILE A 143 0.72 -14.53 -22.53
N ILE A 144 1.66 -13.81 -21.90
CA ILE A 144 3.05 -13.71 -22.38
C ILE A 144 3.75 -15.08 -22.39
N GLU A 145 3.47 -15.94 -21.42
CA GLU A 145 4.06 -17.27 -21.34
C GLU A 145 3.47 -18.22 -22.39
N THR A 146 2.16 -18.14 -22.65
CA THR A 146 1.45 -19.11 -23.48
C THR A 146 1.35 -18.73 -24.95
N THR A 147 0.90 -17.51 -25.26
CA THR A 147 0.48 -17.12 -26.62
C THR A 147 1.33 -15.99 -27.18
N LYS A 148 1.75 -15.04 -26.33
CA LYS A 148 2.42 -13.79 -26.72
C LYS A 148 1.61 -12.97 -27.73
N ASP A 149 0.29 -13.14 -27.72
CA ASP A 149 -0.61 -12.47 -28.64
C ASP A 149 -1.01 -11.08 -28.09
N PRO A 150 -0.68 -9.98 -28.79
CA PRO A 150 -1.13 -8.66 -28.40
C PRO A 150 -2.66 -8.51 -28.41
N GLU A 151 -3.42 -9.25 -29.23
CA GLU A 151 -4.88 -9.17 -29.27
C GLU A 151 -5.50 -9.73 -27.96
N GLU A 152 -5.00 -10.86 -27.45
CA GLU A 152 -5.44 -11.41 -26.16
C GLU A 152 -5.16 -10.45 -24.99
N LEU A 153 -4.05 -9.70 -25.05
CA LEU A 153 -3.75 -8.65 -24.06
C LEU A 153 -4.77 -7.50 -24.13
N ILE A 154 -5.14 -7.07 -25.34
CA ILE A 154 -6.13 -6.01 -25.55
C ILE A 154 -7.51 -6.47 -25.03
N GLU A 155 -7.93 -7.70 -25.37
CA GLU A 155 -9.16 -8.30 -24.86
C GLU A 155 -9.18 -8.36 -23.33
N LEU A 156 -8.05 -8.74 -22.70
CA LEU A 156 -7.89 -8.72 -21.25
C LEU A 156 -8.11 -7.31 -20.69
N PHE A 157 -7.51 -6.27 -21.28
CA PHE A 157 -7.65 -4.89 -20.80
C PHE A 157 -9.10 -4.39 -20.86
N TYR A 158 -9.82 -4.72 -21.93
CA TYR A 158 -11.26 -4.48 -22.02
C TYR A 158 -12.05 -5.26 -20.96
N SER A 159 -11.77 -6.55 -20.79
CA SER A 159 -12.52 -7.44 -19.88
C SER A 159 -12.47 -6.96 -18.42
N VAL A 160 -11.35 -6.35 -18.01
CA VAL A 160 -11.16 -5.82 -16.65
C VAL A 160 -11.61 -4.38 -16.51
N ASN A 161 -12.13 -3.76 -17.58
CA ASN A 161 -12.46 -2.33 -17.64
C ASN A 161 -11.27 -1.47 -17.18
N LEU A 162 -10.09 -1.73 -17.72
CA LEU A 162 -8.94 -0.85 -17.48
C LEU A 162 -9.33 0.58 -17.91
N PRO A 163 -8.87 1.63 -17.23
CA PRO A 163 -9.06 2.97 -17.78
C PRO A 163 -8.16 3.13 -19.00
N GLY A 164 -8.73 3.49 -20.14
CA GLY A 164 -8.00 3.80 -21.36
C GLY A 164 -8.85 3.61 -22.60
N ASP A 165 -8.34 4.06 -23.75
CA ASP A 165 -8.95 3.83 -25.07
C ASP A 165 -8.22 2.74 -25.87
N GLU A 166 -8.77 2.43 -27.06
CA GLU A 166 -8.24 1.43 -27.98
C GLU A 166 -6.77 1.69 -28.35
N SER A 167 -6.41 2.95 -28.60
CA SER A 167 -5.03 3.31 -28.98
C SER A 167 -4.07 3.12 -27.81
N GLU A 168 -4.50 3.47 -26.59
CA GLU A 168 -3.72 3.24 -25.37
C GLU A 168 -3.51 1.74 -25.11
N TYR A 169 -4.51 0.90 -25.40
CA TYR A 169 -4.40 -0.55 -25.24
C TYR A 169 -3.47 -1.20 -26.25
N GLU A 170 -3.53 -0.80 -27.52
CA GLU A 170 -2.59 -1.29 -28.54
C GLU A 170 -1.14 -0.96 -28.17
N GLN A 171 -0.89 0.26 -27.68
CA GLN A 171 0.43 0.67 -27.23
C GLN A 171 0.87 -0.12 -25.99
N LEU A 172 -0.03 -0.29 -25.03
CA LEU A 172 0.25 -1.04 -23.80
C LEU A 172 0.51 -2.52 -24.07
N ALA A 173 -0.21 -3.15 -24.98
CA ALA A 173 -0.01 -4.56 -25.34
C ALA A 173 1.40 -4.78 -25.92
N LYS A 174 1.82 -3.91 -26.85
CA LYS A 174 3.19 -3.94 -27.42
C LYS A 174 4.25 -3.73 -26.33
N GLU A 175 4.03 -2.76 -25.44
CA GLU A 175 4.95 -2.48 -24.35
C GLU A 175 5.08 -3.64 -23.37
N VAL A 176 3.96 -4.26 -22.98
CA VAL A 176 3.92 -5.38 -22.04
C VAL A 176 4.65 -6.61 -22.58
N LEU A 177 4.64 -6.83 -23.90
CA LEU A 177 5.43 -7.90 -24.53
C LEU A 177 6.94 -7.59 -24.52
N ILE A 178 7.33 -6.32 -24.70
CA ILE A 178 8.74 -5.89 -24.70
C ILE A 178 9.31 -5.80 -23.28
N ASN A 179 8.48 -5.31 -22.35
CA ASN A 179 8.81 -5.08 -20.95
C ASN A 179 7.71 -5.67 -20.05
N PRO A 180 7.74 -7.00 -19.83
CA PRO A 180 6.76 -7.68 -18.99
C PRO A 180 6.74 -7.11 -17.56
N PRO A 181 5.56 -6.95 -16.95
CA PRO A 181 5.46 -6.50 -15.56
C PRO A 181 6.01 -7.56 -14.60
N LYS A 182 6.36 -7.15 -13.39
CA LYS A 182 6.56 -8.08 -12.27
C LYS A 182 5.21 -8.46 -11.66
N GLN A 183 5.15 -9.65 -11.06
CA GLN A 183 3.96 -10.09 -10.35
C GLN A 183 3.66 -9.15 -9.16
N GLY A 184 2.49 -8.51 -9.20
CA GLY A 184 2.00 -7.65 -8.13
C GLY A 184 1.49 -8.44 -6.92
N ARG A 185 1.30 -7.72 -5.80
CA ARG A 185 0.76 -8.24 -4.53
C ARG A 185 -0.45 -7.47 -4.01
N LEU A 186 -0.83 -6.36 -4.65
CA LEU A 186 -2.00 -5.58 -4.27
C LEU A 186 -3.22 -6.00 -5.10
N THR A 187 -4.42 -5.71 -4.63
CA THR A 187 -5.60 -5.64 -5.49
C THR A 187 -6.00 -4.18 -5.60
N ILE A 188 -6.14 -3.66 -6.82
CA ILE A 188 -6.41 -2.25 -7.08
C ILE A 188 -7.76 -2.13 -7.77
N SER A 189 -8.72 -1.46 -7.13
CA SER A 189 -10.07 -1.29 -7.71
C SER A 189 -10.08 -0.29 -8.87
N ASN A 190 -10.88 -0.54 -9.91
CA ASN A 190 -11.27 0.47 -10.89
C ASN A 190 -12.39 1.34 -10.29
N ALA A 191 -12.03 2.48 -9.70
CA ALA A 191 -12.99 3.45 -9.14
C ALA A 191 -12.46 4.88 -9.34
N LEU A 192 -13.32 5.90 -9.25
CA LEU A 192 -12.96 7.33 -9.34
C LEU A 192 -11.81 7.71 -8.40
N GLN A 193 -11.71 7.04 -7.26
CA GLN A 193 -10.52 7.00 -6.42
C GLN A 193 -10.11 5.55 -6.24
N TRP A 194 -8.88 5.22 -6.66
CA TRP A 194 -8.36 3.88 -6.49
C TRP A 194 -8.26 3.51 -5.02
N ARG A 195 -8.54 2.24 -4.74
CA ARG A 195 -8.33 1.66 -3.43
C ARG A 195 -7.39 0.48 -3.54
N LEU A 196 -6.36 0.49 -2.69
CA LEU A 196 -5.42 -0.60 -2.54
C LEU A 196 -6.01 -1.55 -1.51
N GLN A 197 -6.17 -2.81 -1.88
CA GLN A 197 -6.52 -3.88 -0.96
C GLN A 197 -5.29 -4.73 -0.68
N TYR A 198 -5.08 -5.03 0.60
CA TYR A 198 -3.86 -5.67 1.08
C TYR A 198 -4.09 -7.13 1.50
N SER A 199 -5.25 -7.72 1.21
CA SER A 199 -5.57 -9.09 1.65
C SER A 199 -4.50 -10.11 1.24
N LYS A 200 -3.92 -10.00 0.03
CA LYS A 200 -2.82 -10.87 -0.42
C LYS A 200 -1.48 -10.64 0.29
N VAL A 201 -1.30 -9.49 0.93
CA VAL A 201 -0.12 -9.17 1.76
C VAL A 201 -0.33 -9.63 3.20
N THR A 202 -1.55 -9.52 3.71
CA THR A 202 -1.88 -9.72 5.13
C THR A 202 -2.41 -11.11 5.47
N GLN A 203 -2.82 -11.91 4.47
CA GLN A 203 -3.19 -13.32 4.66
C GLN A 203 -1.95 -14.12 5.08
N LYS A 204 -2.05 -14.80 6.23
CA LYS A 204 -1.07 -15.79 6.71
C LYS A 204 -1.49 -17.18 6.27
#